data_AF-A0A2D6XDA6-F1
#
_entry.id   AF-A0A2D6XDA6-F1
#
_cell.length_a   1.000
_cell.length_b   1.000
_cell.length_c   1.000
_cell.angle_alpha   90.00
_cell.angle_beta   90.00
_cell.angle_gamma   90.00
#
_symmetry.space_group_name_H-M   'P 1'
#
loop_
_entity.id
_entity.type
_entity.pdbx_description
1 polymer ?
#
loop_
_entity_poly.entity_id
_entity_poly.type
_entity_poly.pdbx_seq_one_letter_code
_entity_poly.pdbx_strand_id
1 'polypeptide(L)'
;MSFLPDDYKPLQSSAGGYIKLQPGENKIRCLGNLRELSPNYTPASPDDKPTVIHGMIGWSTKMGDDGKPTRQPHRLRPGDAIDNPEFDEPAKEFWAMIIYNYAAEVVQVWDIPQKSIRDQLVSFGKDADWGDLRTFPISVTRTGEGLETRYSVTPKPKSEISDEIKEAINASPINLKALYDNGDPFTLSSGGDELPY
;
A
#
# COMPACT_ATOMS: atom_id res chain seq x y z
N MET A 1 12.86 -23.67 -31.37
CA MET A 1 12.87 -22.23 -31.68
C MET A 1 11.86 -21.56 -30.77
N SER A 2 12.32 -20.88 -29.74
CA SER A 2 11.47 -20.01 -28.92
C SER A 2 11.06 -18.81 -29.77
N PHE A 3 9.76 -18.49 -29.76
CA PHE A 3 9.17 -17.41 -30.54
C PHE A 3 9.54 -16.00 -30.02
N LEU A 4 10.15 -15.91 -28.83
CA LEU A 4 10.53 -14.65 -28.20
C LEU A 4 12.06 -14.57 -28.00
N PRO A 5 12.66 -13.36 -28.12
CA PRO A 5 14.04 -13.09 -27.77
C PRO A 5 14.37 -13.45 -26.31
N ASP A 6 15.61 -13.88 -26.04
CA ASP A 6 16.09 -14.25 -24.69
C ASP A 6 16.07 -13.08 -23.69
N ASP A 7 15.96 -11.84 -24.18
CA ASP A 7 15.91 -10.59 -23.42
C ASP A 7 14.51 -9.98 -23.34
N TYR A 8 13.46 -10.66 -23.82
CA TYR A 8 12.09 -10.15 -23.75
C TYR A 8 11.61 -10.07 -22.28
N LYS A 9 11.58 -8.85 -21.74
CA LYS A 9 10.84 -8.52 -20.54
C LYS A 9 9.48 -7.95 -20.97
N PRO A 10 8.34 -8.59 -20.67
CA PRO A 10 7.04 -7.96 -20.90
C PRO A 10 7.02 -6.63 -20.15
N LEU A 11 6.54 -5.56 -20.82
CA LEU A 11 6.39 -4.25 -20.20
C LEU A 11 5.54 -4.43 -18.93
N GLN A 12 6.18 -4.27 -17.77
CA GLN A 12 5.46 -4.26 -16.50
C GLN A 12 4.54 -3.04 -16.51
N SER A 13 3.23 -3.29 -16.60
CA SER A 13 2.23 -2.26 -16.37
C SER A 13 2.29 -1.81 -14.91
N SER A 14 3.16 -0.85 -14.62
CA SER A 14 3.18 -0.13 -13.34
C SER A 14 3.31 1.37 -13.56
N ALA A 15 2.51 1.93 -14.47
CA ALA A 15 2.36 3.38 -14.62
C ALA A 15 1.46 4.01 -13.53
N GLY A 16 1.13 3.28 -12.46
CA GLY A 16 0.28 3.76 -11.37
C GLY A 16 1.07 3.84 -10.06
N GLY A 17 0.78 4.86 -9.24
CA GLY A 17 1.40 5.00 -7.92
C GLY A 17 1.05 3.89 -6.92
N TYR A 18 0.09 3.01 -7.25
CA TYR A 18 -0.26 1.85 -6.43
C TYR A 18 0.37 0.56 -6.95
N ILE A 19 0.92 -0.25 -6.05
CA ILE A 19 1.37 -1.60 -6.41
C ILE A 19 0.19 -2.53 -6.66
N LYS A 20 0.27 -3.30 -7.75
CA LYS A 20 -0.61 -4.44 -8.00
C LYS A 20 0.21 -5.71 -7.90
N LEU A 21 -0.07 -6.51 -6.86
CA LEU A 21 0.60 -7.80 -6.66
C LEU A 21 0.33 -8.71 -7.87
N GLN A 22 1.39 -9.13 -8.56
CA GLN A 22 1.33 -10.06 -9.68
C GLN A 22 1.30 -11.51 -9.19
N PRO A 23 0.85 -12.48 -10.01
CA PRO A 23 1.07 -13.89 -9.72
C PRO A 23 2.57 -14.18 -9.48
N GLY A 24 2.87 -15.00 -8.49
CA GLY A 24 4.25 -15.28 -8.08
C GLY A 24 4.78 -14.32 -7.02
N GLU A 25 6.10 -14.19 -6.95
CA GLU A 25 6.82 -13.46 -5.91
C GLU A 25 6.89 -11.95 -6.21
N ASN A 26 6.39 -11.13 -5.29
CA ASN A 26 6.49 -9.68 -5.34
C ASN A 26 7.42 -9.20 -4.22
N LYS A 27 8.66 -8.84 -4.56
CA LYS A 27 9.63 -8.34 -3.59
C LYS A 27 9.41 -6.85 -3.35
N ILE A 28 9.22 -6.47 -2.09
CA ILE A 28 8.95 -5.09 -1.67
C ILE A 28 9.72 -4.74 -0.39
N ARG A 29 9.98 -3.45 -0.18
CA ARG A 29 10.47 -2.92 1.10
C ARG A 29 9.38 -2.08 1.73
N CYS A 30 8.98 -2.41 2.95
CA CYS A 30 8.10 -1.54 3.72
C CYS A 30 8.85 -0.27 4.10
N LEU A 31 8.24 0.89 3.82
CA LEU A 31 8.74 2.19 4.23
C LEU A 31 7.85 2.79 5.34
N GLY A 32 6.58 2.37 5.36
CA GLY A 32 5.61 2.66 6.41
C GLY A 32 6.04 2.18 7.80
N ASN A 33 5.90 3.04 8.81
CA ASN A 33 6.14 2.71 10.22
C ASN A 33 4.85 2.23 10.89
N LEU A 34 4.69 0.92 11.07
CA LEU A 34 3.47 0.33 11.67
C LEU A 34 3.11 0.87 13.06
N ARG A 35 4.05 1.49 13.79
CA ARG A 35 3.74 2.15 15.06
C ARG A 35 2.72 3.27 14.89
N GLU A 36 2.65 3.90 13.71
CA GLU A 36 1.67 4.94 13.37
C GLU A 36 0.22 4.42 13.38
N LEU A 37 0.02 3.11 13.33
CA LEU A 37 -1.31 2.49 13.46
C LEU A 37 -1.81 2.45 14.91
N SER A 38 -0.93 2.67 15.89
CA SER A 38 -1.31 2.66 17.30
C SER A 38 -2.17 3.89 17.63
N PRO A 39 -3.27 3.72 18.39
CA PRO A 39 -4.06 4.86 18.87
C PRO A 39 -3.27 5.77 19.82
N ASN A 40 -2.15 5.28 20.36
CA ASN A 40 -1.27 6.04 21.26
C ASN A 40 -0.03 6.59 20.53
N TYR A 41 0.03 6.53 19.20
CA TYR A 41 1.13 7.12 18.46
C TYR A 41 0.92 8.64 18.32
N THR A 42 1.95 9.39 18.67
CA THR A 42 2.02 10.83 18.45
C THR A 42 3.10 11.11 17.41
N PRO A 43 2.78 11.76 16.29
CA PRO A 43 3.80 12.17 15.33
C PRO A 43 4.76 13.19 15.96
N ALA A 44 5.96 13.33 15.39
CA ALA A 44 6.93 14.30 15.90
C ALA A 44 6.48 15.74 15.60
N SER A 45 5.82 15.94 14.45
CA SER A 45 5.18 17.19 14.04
C SER A 45 3.70 16.97 13.66
N PRO A 46 2.79 17.93 13.92
CA PRO A 46 1.41 17.89 13.41
C PRO A 46 1.32 17.77 11.89
N ASP A 47 2.32 18.31 11.19
CA ASP A 47 2.40 18.33 9.72
C ASP A 47 3.00 17.04 9.14
N ASP A 48 3.50 16.12 9.99
CA ASP A 48 4.03 14.85 9.53
C ASP A 48 2.91 14.05 8.82
N LYS A 49 3.20 13.71 7.56
CA LYS A 49 2.34 12.84 6.76
C LYS A 49 2.59 11.40 7.18
N PRO A 50 1.54 10.64 7.56
CA PRO A 50 1.71 9.24 7.94
C PRO A 50 2.21 8.43 6.75
N THR A 51 3.15 7.55 7.04
CA THR A 51 3.73 6.59 6.09
C THR A 51 2.93 5.29 6.03
N VAL A 52 2.01 5.10 6.97
CA VAL A 52 1.02 4.02 6.97
C VAL A 52 -0.28 4.48 7.64
N ILE A 53 -1.42 4.04 7.10
CA ILE A 53 -2.75 4.29 7.65
C ILE A 53 -3.57 3.00 7.70
N HIS A 54 -4.61 2.97 8.53
CA HIS A 54 -5.59 1.89 8.58
C HIS A 54 -6.98 2.45 8.78
N GLY A 55 -8.00 1.70 8.39
CA GLY A 55 -9.40 2.08 8.60
C GLY A 55 -10.32 1.03 8.03
N MET A 56 -11.55 1.44 7.72
CA MET A 56 -12.52 0.57 7.06
C MET A 56 -12.66 0.98 5.59
N ILE A 57 -12.72 0.00 4.69
CA ILE A 57 -13.01 0.20 3.28
C ILE A 57 -14.34 -0.45 2.94
N GLY A 58 -15.28 0.36 2.48
CA GLY A 58 -16.52 -0.05 1.84
C GLY A 58 -16.43 0.14 0.33
N TRP A 59 -17.27 -0.58 -0.41
CA TRP A 59 -17.40 -0.41 -1.86
C TRP A 59 -18.85 -0.13 -2.18
N SER A 60 -19.10 0.85 -3.05
CA SER A 60 -20.42 1.08 -3.63
C SER A 60 -20.37 1.03 -5.14
N THR A 61 -21.47 0.60 -5.76
CA THR A 61 -21.58 0.53 -7.22
C THR A 61 -22.44 1.68 -7.72
N LYS A 62 -21.87 2.53 -8.58
CA LYS A 62 -22.59 3.61 -9.26
C LYS A 62 -22.66 3.32 -10.75
N MET A 63 -23.75 3.74 -11.39
CA MET A 63 -23.86 3.63 -12.84
C MET A 63 -23.15 4.81 -13.49
N GLY A 64 -22.17 4.53 -14.34
CA GLY A 64 -21.43 5.56 -15.07
C GLY A 64 -22.25 6.15 -16.21
N ASP A 65 -21.80 7.29 -16.74
CA ASP A 65 -22.44 7.97 -17.88
C ASP A 65 -22.44 7.10 -19.16
N ASP A 66 -21.54 6.11 -19.24
CA ASP A 66 -21.48 5.11 -20.31
C ASP A 66 -22.45 3.92 -20.11
N GLY A 67 -23.29 3.99 -19.07
CA GLY A 67 -24.23 2.93 -18.70
C GLY A 67 -23.57 1.70 -18.07
N LYS A 68 -22.30 1.77 -17.68
CA LYS A 68 -21.59 0.64 -17.03
C LYS A 68 -21.45 0.84 -15.52
N PRO A 69 -21.64 -0.23 -14.72
CA PRO A 69 -21.46 -0.13 -13.28
C PRO A 69 -19.98 0.05 -12.95
N THR A 70 -19.69 1.07 -12.15
CA THR A 70 -18.35 1.37 -11.64
C THR A 70 -18.34 1.22 -10.13
N ARG A 71 -17.40 0.41 -9.61
CA ARG A 71 -17.20 0.27 -8.16
C ARG A 71 -16.33 1.41 -7.65
N GLN A 72 -16.81 2.12 -6.64
CA GLN A 72 -16.10 3.20 -5.96
C GLN A 72 -15.70 2.74 -4.54
N PRO A 73 -14.41 2.81 -4.18
CA PRO A 73 -13.99 2.57 -2.80
C PRO A 73 -14.33 3.78 -1.93
N HIS A 74 -14.75 3.53 -0.69
CA HIS A 74 -14.96 4.53 0.34
C HIS A 74 -14.15 4.13 1.56
N ARG A 75 -13.29 5.02 2.05
CA ARG A 75 -12.44 4.75 3.20
C ARG A 75 -12.90 5.58 4.39
N LEU A 76 -13.09 4.91 5.51
CA LEU A 76 -13.46 5.48 6.79
C LEU A 76 -12.26 5.44 7.73
N ARG A 77 -12.14 6.45 8.59
CA ARG A 77 -11.08 6.51 9.59
C ARG A 77 -11.38 5.52 10.73
N PRO A 78 -10.36 5.09 11.49
CA PRO A 78 -10.60 4.31 12.70
C PRO A 78 -11.52 5.06 13.67
N GLY A 79 -12.61 4.41 14.08
CA GLY A 79 -13.58 5.00 15.01
C GLY A 79 -14.75 5.74 14.34
N ASP A 80 -14.70 5.99 13.03
CA ASP A 80 -15.87 6.48 12.30
C ASP A 80 -16.98 5.43 12.30
N ALA A 81 -18.24 5.88 12.27
CA ALA A 81 -19.39 4.99 12.19
C ALA A 81 -19.37 4.19 10.87
N ILE A 82 -19.55 2.87 10.97
CA ILE A 82 -19.52 1.93 9.83
C ILE A 82 -20.87 1.89 9.10
N ASP A 83 -21.90 2.52 9.67
CA ASP A 83 -23.29 2.49 9.21
C ASP A 83 -23.47 3.39 7.98
N ASN A 84 -22.83 3.03 6.87
CA ASN A 84 -23.06 3.64 5.57
C ASN A 84 -23.98 2.74 4.72
N PRO A 85 -25.26 3.11 4.52
CA PRO A 85 -26.21 2.31 3.75
C PRO A 85 -25.86 2.22 2.25
N GLU A 86 -24.85 2.96 1.78
CA GLU A 86 -24.40 2.94 0.38
C GLU A 86 -23.45 1.80 0.05
N PHE A 87 -22.96 1.02 1.04
CA PHE A 87 -22.02 -0.06 0.76
C PHE A 87 -22.73 -1.33 0.27
N ASP A 88 -22.25 -1.87 -0.85
CA ASP A 88 -22.76 -3.12 -1.44
C ASP A 88 -22.43 -4.34 -0.56
N GLU A 89 -21.33 -4.26 0.20
CA GLU A 89 -20.80 -5.29 1.07
C GLU A 89 -20.42 -4.70 2.44
N PRO A 90 -20.37 -5.51 3.52
CA PRO A 90 -19.82 -5.07 4.78
C PRO A 90 -18.41 -4.50 4.61
N ALA A 91 -18.17 -3.33 5.20
CA ALA A 91 -16.86 -2.71 5.16
C ALA A 91 -15.81 -3.63 5.79
N LYS A 92 -14.64 -3.68 5.19
CA LYS A 92 -13.51 -4.51 5.63
C LYS A 92 -12.43 -3.60 6.16
N GLU A 93 -11.67 -4.04 7.16
CA GLU A 93 -10.47 -3.31 7.53
C GLU A 93 -9.48 -3.32 6.35
N PHE A 94 -8.82 -2.18 6.12
CA PHE A 94 -7.72 -2.03 5.16
C PHE A 94 -6.54 -1.34 5.83
N TRP A 95 -5.34 -1.65 5.36
CA TRP A 95 -4.15 -0.85 5.60
C TRP A 95 -3.67 -0.26 4.27
N ALA A 96 -3.16 0.96 4.28
CA ALA A 96 -2.42 1.51 3.16
C ALA A 96 -1.04 1.96 3.64
N MET A 97 0.02 1.55 2.96
CA MET A 97 1.39 1.86 3.38
C MET A 97 2.29 2.22 2.20
N ILE A 98 3.26 3.08 2.47
CA ILE A 98 4.31 3.39 1.49
C ILE A 98 5.30 2.22 1.44
N ILE A 99 5.63 1.80 0.22
CA ILE A 99 6.59 0.74 -0.06
C ILE A 99 7.56 1.14 -1.18
N TYR A 100 8.68 0.45 -1.27
CA TYR A 100 9.48 0.40 -2.49
C TYR A 100 9.24 -0.92 -3.20
N ASN A 101 8.88 -0.85 -4.49
CA ASN A 101 8.68 -2.03 -5.34
C ASN A 101 9.98 -2.34 -6.08
N TYR A 102 10.64 -3.45 -5.75
CA TYR A 102 11.93 -3.81 -6.37
C TYR A 102 11.81 -4.18 -7.85
N ALA A 103 10.65 -4.62 -8.31
CA ALA A 103 10.49 -4.99 -9.71
C ALA A 103 10.33 -3.76 -10.60
N ALA A 104 9.60 -2.75 -10.10
CA ALA A 104 9.36 -1.49 -10.81
C ALA A 104 10.37 -0.38 -10.47
N GLU A 105 11.24 -0.61 -9.47
CA GLU A 105 12.24 0.35 -8.97
C GLU A 105 11.66 1.71 -8.58
N VAL A 106 10.45 1.71 -8.01
CA VAL A 106 9.72 2.93 -7.65
C VAL A 106 9.05 2.82 -6.28
N VAL A 107 8.86 3.97 -5.64
CA VAL A 107 8.04 4.10 -4.45
C VAL A 107 6.56 4.06 -4.84
N GLN A 108 5.77 3.27 -4.13
CA GLN A 108 4.35 3.07 -4.39
C GLN A 108 3.56 2.97 -3.09
N VAL A 109 2.24 3.14 -3.20
CA VAL A 109 1.29 2.81 -2.13
C VAL A 109 0.83 1.36 -2.28
N TRP A 110 0.92 0.60 -1.20
CA TRP A 110 0.34 -0.73 -1.11
C TRP A 110 -0.95 -0.69 -0.30
N ASP A 111 -2.08 -0.95 -0.97
CA ASP A 111 -3.40 -1.11 -0.35
C ASP A 111 -3.62 -2.59 0.00
N ILE A 112 -3.88 -2.88 1.28
CA ILE A 112 -3.90 -4.21 1.88
C ILE A 112 -5.26 -4.46 2.54
N PRO A 113 -6.31 -4.76 1.77
CA PRO A 113 -7.59 -5.23 2.31
C PRO A 113 -7.54 -6.70 2.77
N GLN A 114 -6.53 -7.47 2.36
CA GLN A 114 -6.43 -8.91 2.69
C GLN A 114 -5.96 -9.13 4.12
N LYS A 115 -6.86 -9.64 4.96
CA LYS A 115 -6.58 -9.98 6.37
C LYS A 115 -5.37 -10.89 6.54
N SER A 116 -5.21 -11.92 5.69
CA SER A 116 -4.12 -12.89 5.81
C SER A 116 -2.72 -12.26 5.68
N ILE A 117 -2.60 -11.22 4.84
CA ILE A 117 -1.35 -10.47 4.68
C ILE A 117 -1.11 -9.65 5.94
N ARG A 118 -2.12 -8.93 6.44
CA ARG A 118 -2.01 -8.12 7.66
C ARG A 118 -1.63 -8.96 8.87
N ASP A 119 -2.26 -10.11 9.07
CA ASP A 119 -1.96 -11.02 10.18
C ASP A 119 -0.48 -11.45 10.17
N GLN A 120 0.09 -11.73 8.99
CA GLN A 120 1.51 -12.07 8.84
C GLN A 120 2.42 -10.87 9.12
N LEU A 121 2.08 -9.66 8.64
CA LEU A 121 2.83 -8.43 8.94
C LEU A 121 2.83 -8.12 10.45
N VAL A 122 1.69 -8.28 11.12
CA VAL A 122 1.58 -8.13 12.58
C VAL A 122 2.43 -9.18 13.29
N SER A 123 2.44 -10.42 12.81
CA SER A 123 3.27 -11.49 13.37
C SER A 123 4.76 -11.12 13.31
N PHE A 124 5.25 -10.64 12.17
CA PHE A 124 6.63 -10.18 12.05
C PHE A 124 6.92 -8.96 12.92
N GLY A 125 5.97 -8.03 13.03
CA GLY A 125 6.07 -6.85 13.90
C GLY A 125 6.23 -7.16 15.39
N LYS A 126 5.71 -8.32 15.83
CA LYS A 126 5.79 -8.79 17.23
C LYS A 126 6.94 -9.76 17.49
N ASP A 127 7.57 -10.26 16.43
CA ASP A 127 8.66 -11.22 16.51
C ASP A 127 9.97 -10.51 16.89
N ALA A 128 10.75 -11.11 17.80
CA ALA A 128 11.97 -10.49 18.31
C ALA A 128 13.11 -10.47 17.27
N ASP A 129 13.16 -11.45 16.37
CA ASP A 129 14.19 -11.56 15.35
C ASP A 129 13.90 -10.59 14.20
N TRP A 130 12.63 -10.39 13.86
CA TRP A 130 12.22 -9.49 12.78
C TRP A 130 11.92 -8.07 13.27
N GLY A 131 10.88 -7.90 14.08
CA GLY A 131 10.46 -6.62 14.64
C GLY A 131 10.07 -5.60 13.57
N ASP A 132 10.85 -4.54 13.42
CA ASP A 132 10.53 -3.43 12.50
C ASP A 132 10.63 -3.86 11.03
N LEU A 133 9.47 -3.91 10.36
CA LEU A 133 9.32 -4.27 8.94
C LEU A 133 10.11 -3.37 7.99
N ARG A 134 10.53 -2.19 8.42
CA ARG A 134 11.36 -1.29 7.62
C ARG A 134 12.83 -1.70 7.58
N THR A 135 13.23 -2.73 8.33
CA THR A 135 14.63 -3.19 8.44
C THR A 135 14.97 -4.34 7.48
N PHE A 136 13.98 -4.91 6.80
CA PHE A 136 14.17 -5.99 5.84
C PHE A 136 13.18 -5.88 4.67
N PRO A 137 13.53 -6.38 3.48
CA PRO A 137 12.56 -6.60 2.42
C PRO A 137 11.64 -7.77 2.77
N ILE A 138 10.42 -7.76 2.24
CA ILE A 138 9.51 -8.89 2.28
C ILE A 138 9.19 -9.34 0.86
N SER A 139 8.73 -10.58 0.74
CA SER A 139 8.25 -11.12 -0.52
C SER A 139 6.85 -11.64 -0.35
N VAL A 140 5.93 -11.06 -1.12
CA VAL A 140 4.51 -11.39 -1.12
C VAL A 140 4.25 -12.29 -2.31
N THR A 141 4.07 -13.57 -2.03
CA THR A 141 3.76 -14.57 -3.05
C THR A 141 2.27 -14.71 -3.19
N ARG A 142 1.74 -14.41 -4.38
CA ARG A 142 0.34 -14.64 -4.74
C ARG A 142 0.24 -15.90 -5.59
N THR A 143 -0.51 -16.90 -5.12
CA THR A 143 -0.78 -18.15 -5.86
C THR A 143 -2.28 -18.37 -6.05
N GLY A 144 -2.65 -19.18 -7.03
CA GLY A 144 -4.05 -19.43 -7.37
C GLY A 144 -4.73 -18.28 -8.12
N GLU A 145 -6.00 -18.48 -8.43
CA GLU A 145 -6.85 -17.53 -9.15
C GLU A 145 -8.26 -17.51 -8.55
N GLY A 146 -8.93 -16.35 -8.65
CA GLY A 146 -10.29 -16.19 -8.13
C GLY A 146 -10.41 -16.55 -6.64
N LEU A 147 -11.32 -17.47 -6.32
CA LEU A 147 -11.59 -17.92 -4.96
C LEU A 147 -10.45 -18.73 -4.33
N GLU A 148 -9.54 -19.28 -5.13
CA GLU A 148 -8.38 -20.05 -4.66
C GLU A 148 -7.12 -19.17 -4.50
N THR A 149 -7.27 -17.84 -4.56
CA THR A 149 -6.15 -16.92 -4.39
C THR A 149 -5.63 -17.00 -2.96
N ARG A 150 -4.34 -17.34 -2.81
CA ARG A 150 -3.63 -17.38 -1.53
C ARG A 150 -2.46 -16.43 -1.54
N TYR A 151 -2.20 -15.88 -0.35
CA TYR A 151 -1.08 -14.98 -0.11
C TYR A 151 -0.17 -15.57 0.96
N SER A 152 1.13 -15.55 0.68
CA SER A 152 2.18 -15.84 1.64
C SER A 152 3.17 -14.70 1.65
N VAL A 153 3.51 -14.21 2.83
CA VAL A 153 4.52 -13.18 3.06
C VAL A 153 5.72 -13.85 3.70
N THR A 154 6.88 -13.71 3.07
CA THR A 154 8.15 -14.24 3.57
C THR A 154 9.12 -13.09 3.81
N PRO A 155 9.67 -12.93 5.03
CA PRO A 155 10.69 -11.94 5.29
C PRO A 155 12.01 -12.36 4.63
N LYS A 156 12.74 -11.41 4.07
CA LYS A 156 14.10 -11.62 3.54
C LYS A 156 15.12 -11.20 4.59
N PRO A 157 16.39 -11.64 4.50
CA PRO A 157 17.43 -11.20 5.43
C PRO A 157 17.46 -9.68 5.60
N LYS A 158 17.73 -9.23 6.83
CA LYS A 158 17.87 -7.79 7.14
C LYS A 158 18.90 -7.15 6.21
N SER A 159 18.56 -5.97 5.74
CA SER A 159 19.40 -5.21 4.83
C SER A 159 19.18 -3.73 5.05
N GLU A 160 20.23 -2.93 4.89
CA GLU A 160 20.11 -1.48 4.90
C GLU A 160 19.34 -0.99 3.67
N ILE A 161 18.77 0.22 3.79
CA ILE A 161 18.14 0.90 2.66
C ILE A 161 19.25 1.53 1.82
N SER A 162 19.33 1.16 0.54
CA SER A 162 20.30 1.75 -0.39
C SER A 162 20.00 3.22 -0.65
N ASP A 163 21.01 3.96 -1.10
CA ASP A 163 20.86 5.39 -1.38
C ASP A 163 19.83 5.65 -2.50
N GLU A 164 19.77 4.78 -3.50
CA GLU A 164 18.74 4.81 -4.56
C GLU A 164 17.32 4.81 -4.00
N ILE A 165 17.05 3.99 -2.98
CA ILE A 165 15.73 3.92 -2.36
C ILE A 165 15.46 5.21 -1.56
N LYS A 166 16.47 5.76 -0.88
CA LYS A 166 16.32 7.04 -0.16
C LYS A 166 16.02 8.19 -1.13
N GLU A 167 16.69 8.22 -2.28
CA GLU A 167 16.42 9.18 -3.34
C GLU A 167 15.00 9.04 -3.89
N ALA A 168 14.57 7.80 -4.16
CA ALA A 168 13.21 7.53 -4.64
C ALA A 168 12.13 7.97 -3.62
N ILE A 169 12.39 7.82 -2.32
CA ILE A 169 11.51 8.32 -1.24
C ILE A 169 11.41 9.83 -1.29
N ASN A 170 12.54 10.53 -1.34
CA ASN A 170 12.58 11.99 -1.35
C ASN A 170 11.91 12.57 -2.61
N ALA A 171 12.02 11.89 -3.74
CA ALA A 171 11.40 12.28 -5.01
C ALA A 171 9.89 12.00 -5.08
N SER A 172 9.35 11.20 -4.16
CA SER A 172 7.96 10.70 -4.22
C SER A 172 7.14 11.15 -2.99
N PRO A 173 6.75 12.44 -2.90
CA PRO A 173 5.92 12.93 -1.82
C PRO A 173 4.52 12.30 -1.90
N ILE A 174 4.17 11.51 -0.89
CA ILE A 174 2.89 10.79 -0.81
C ILE A 174 2.12 11.25 0.43
N ASN A 175 0.85 11.58 0.28
CA ASN A 175 -0.06 11.91 1.38
C ASN A 175 -1.15 10.85 1.53
N LEU A 176 -0.94 9.87 2.40
CA LEU A 176 -1.92 8.81 2.62
C LEU A 176 -3.24 9.31 3.23
N LYS A 177 -3.28 10.44 3.94
CA LYS A 177 -4.52 10.99 4.52
C LYS A 177 -5.55 11.32 3.43
N ALA A 178 -5.10 11.70 2.23
CA ALA A 178 -5.97 11.97 1.09
C ALA A 178 -6.89 10.78 0.75
N LEU A 179 -6.47 9.55 1.07
CA LEU A 179 -7.26 8.34 0.82
C LEU A 179 -8.58 8.30 1.59
N TYR A 180 -8.67 8.93 2.77
CA TYR A 180 -9.93 9.00 3.52
C TYR A 180 -10.95 9.94 2.89
N ASP A 181 -10.45 10.99 2.24
CA ASP A 181 -11.27 12.02 1.63
C ASP A 181 -11.48 11.74 0.12
N ASN A 182 -11.21 10.51 -0.33
CA ASN A 182 -11.22 10.07 -1.74
C ASN A 182 -10.31 10.90 -2.68
N GLY A 183 -9.34 11.62 -2.12
CA GLY A 183 -8.34 12.38 -2.87
C GLY A 183 -7.21 11.50 -3.42
N ASP A 184 -6.39 12.10 -4.29
CA ASP A 184 -5.21 11.45 -4.87
C ASP A 184 -4.00 11.60 -3.92
N PRO A 185 -3.44 10.50 -3.38
CA PRO A 185 -2.30 10.56 -2.46
C PRO A 185 -0.99 10.97 -3.13
N PHE A 186 -0.91 11.01 -4.46
CA PHE A 186 0.29 11.41 -5.22
C PHE A 186 0.26 12.86 -5.67
N THR A 187 -0.86 13.55 -5.48
CA THR A 187 -0.91 14.99 -5.74
C THR A 187 -0.17 15.74 -4.65
N LEU A 188 0.90 16.42 -5.04
CA LEU A 188 1.40 17.56 -4.28
C LEU A 188 0.28 18.60 -4.29
N SER A 189 -0.40 18.80 -3.16
CA SER A 189 -1.30 19.94 -3.00
C SER A 189 -0.54 21.19 -3.47
N SER A 190 -0.94 21.75 -4.61
CA SER A 190 -0.44 23.04 -5.11
C SER A 190 -1.08 24.18 -4.31
N GLY A 191 -1.06 24.06 -2.98
CA GLY A 191 -1.35 25.12 -2.03
C GLY A 191 -0.01 25.53 -1.43
N GLY A 192 0.42 26.74 -1.76
CA GLY A 192 1.75 27.25 -1.45
C GLY A 192 1.98 27.45 0.03
N ASP A 193 2.57 26.46 0.68
CA ASP A 193 3.41 26.68 1.85
C ASP A 193 4.81 26.21 1.48
N GLU A 194 5.68 27.20 1.28
CA GLU A 194 7.11 26.98 1.14
C GLU A 194 7.59 26.15 2.33
N LEU A 195 8.22 25.00 2.05
CA LEU A 195 8.94 24.25 3.08
C LEU A 195 10.04 25.17 3.63
N PRO A 196 10.12 25.38 4.96
CA PRO A 196 11.25 26.10 5.52
C PRO A 196 12.50 25.23 5.34
N TYR A 197 13.40 25.67 4.47
CA TYR A 197 14.82 25.37 4.58
C TYR A 197 15.52 26.53 5.26
#